data_AF-A0A0J7YLX1-F1
#
_entry.id   AF-A0A0J7YLX1-F1
#
_cell.length_a   1.000
_cell.length_b   1.000
_cell.length_c   1.000
_cell.angle_alpha   90.00
_cell.angle_beta   90.00
_cell.angle_gamma   90.00
#
_symmetry.space_group_name_H-M   'P 1'
#
loop_
_entity.id
_entity.type
_entity.pdbx_description
1 polymer ?
#
loop_
_entity_poly.entity_id
_entity_poly.type
_entity_poly.pdbx_seq_one_letter_code
_entity_poly.pdbx_strand_id
1 'polypeptide(L)'
;MMKTIINSSSYFSKIITLIFLIIISTNHIAIKGQQESNNQTTNSTRLRIAVPVKDGFTEFADVRRDPTTGEPIFRGFTIDFFKAVINTAMPYTVLFDFIPYAMPNGTMNGTYDDMLRAVFSG
;
A
#
# COMPACT_ATOMS: atom_id res chain seq x y z
N MET A 1 33.32 26.63 -28.93
CA MET A 1 33.80 25.35 -28.37
C MET A 1 32.91 25.00 -27.18
N MET A 2 32.45 23.77 -27.18
CA MET A 2 31.31 23.18 -26.47
C MET A 2 31.48 23.05 -24.95
N LYS A 3 30.38 23.21 -24.19
CA LYS A 3 29.96 22.33 -23.07
C LYS A 3 28.60 22.74 -22.50
N THR A 4 27.54 22.24 -23.12
CA THR A 4 26.21 22.20 -22.52
C THR A 4 26.19 21.01 -21.56
N ILE A 5 26.48 21.25 -20.28
CA ILE A 5 26.28 20.25 -19.22
C ILE A 5 24.86 20.46 -18.69
N ILE A 6 23.91 19.82 -19.36
CA ILE A 6 22.51 19.78 -18.97
C ILE A 6 22.43 18.85 -17.75
N ASN A 7 22.14 19.38 -16.56
CA ASN A 7 21.99 18.58 -15.34
C ASN A 7 20.76 17.67 -15.45
N SER A 8 20.95 16.43 -15.93
CA SER A 8 19.93 15.41 -16.14
C SER A 8 19.01 15.18 -14.94
N SER A 9 19.54 15.29 -13.71
CA SER A 9 18.75 15.15 -12.46
C SER A 9 17.67 16.23 -12.29
N SER A 10 17.92 17.45 -12.75
CA SER A 10 16.93 18.54 -12.70
C SER A 10 15.79 18.31 -13.69
N TYR A 11 16.10 17.78 -14.88
CA TYR A 11 15.09 17.44 -15.89
C TYR A 11 14.27 16.23 -15.46
N PHE A 12 14.93 15.22 -14.90
CA PHE A 12 14.26 14.03 -14.40
C PHE A 12 13.26 14.36 -13.28
N SER A 13 13.66 15.19 -12.30
CA SER A 13 12.77 15.67 -11.25
C SER A 13 11.59 16.48 -11.82
N LYS A 14 11.84 17.38 -12.79
CA LYS A 14 10.78 18.15 -13.45
C LYS A 14 9.83 17.29 -14.28
N ILE A 15 10.34 16.26 -14.97
CA ILE A 15 9.53 15.32 -15.76
C ILE A 15 8.65 14.48 -14.84
N ILE A 16 9.18 14.02 -13.70
CA ILE A 16 8.40 13.31 -12.68
C ILE A 16 7.27 14.20 -12.15
N THR A 17 7.57 15.43 -11.72
CA THR A 17 6.54 16.37 -11.24
C THR A 17 5.48 16.66 -12.29
N LEU A 18 5.86 16.77 -13.57
CA LEU A 18 4.92 17.00 -14.66
C LEU A 18 3.96 15.82 -14.87
N ILE A 19 4.46 14.58 -14.79
CA ILE A 19 3.61 13.37 -14.86
C ILE A 19 2.63 13.32 -13.69
N PHE A 20 3.08 13.62 -12.47
CA PHE A 20 2.19 13.67 -11.29
C PHE A 20 1.09 14.73 -11.46
N LEU A 21 1.39 15.93 -11.98
CA LEU A 21 0.39 16.98 -12.20
C LEU A 21 -0.65 16.60 -13.26
N ILE A 22 -0.23 15.94 -14.34
CA ILE A 22 -1.13 15.46 -15.39
C ILE A 22 -2.10 14.42 -14.81
N ILE A 23 -1.60 13.45 -14.03
CA ILE A 23 -2.41 12.41 -13.38
C ILE A 23 -3.41 13.02 -12.39
N ILE A 24 -3.03 14.03 -11.60
CA ILE A 24 -3.94 14.68 -10.63
C ILE A 24 -5.05 15.47 -11.34
N SER A 25 -4.72 16.18 -12.43
CA SER A 25 -5.70 17.02 -13.15
C SER A 25 -6.80 16.23 -13.85
N THR A 26 -6.48 15.07 -14.44
CA THR A 26 -7.45 14.20 -15.09
C THR A 26 -8.38 13.51 -14.08
N ASN A 27 -7.85 13.09 -12.93
CA ASN A 27 -8.66 12.52 -11.84
C ASN A 27 -9.58 13.57 -11.19
N HIS A 28 -9.11 14.81 -10.98
CA HIS A 28 -9.92 15.85 -10.32
C HIS A 28 -11.17 16.25 -11.12
N ILE A 29 -11.09 16.23 -12.47
CA ILE A 29 -12.24 16.54 -13.34
C ILE A 29 -13.26 15.39 -13.34
N ALA A 30 -12.80 14.13 -13.24
CA ALA A 30 -13.67 12.96 -13.16
C ALA A 30 -14.39 12.84 -11.81
N ILE A 31 -13.76 13.26 -10.70
CA ILE A 31 -14.36 13.19 -9.34
C ILE A 31 -15.55 14.14 -9.16
N LYS A 32 -15.62 15.25 -9.91
CA LYS A 32 -16.77 16.19 -9.84
C LYS A 32 -18.09 15.59 -10.36
N GLY A 33 -18.07 14.45 -11.03
CA GLY A 33 -19.27 13.73 -11.49
C GLY A 33 -19.89 12.78 -10.47
N GLN A 34 -19.29 12.57 -9.29
CA GLN A 34 -19.73 11.56 -8.31
C GLN A 34 -19.81 12.02 -6.85
N GLN A 35 -19.76 13.32 -6.58
CA GLN A 35 -20.05 13.82 -5.23
C GLN A 35 -21.35 14.62 -5.20
N GLU A 36 -22.48 13.90 -5.17
CA GLU A 36 -23.71 14.32 -4.50
C GLU A 36 -24.70 13.13 -4.45
N SER A 37 -25.33 12.93 -3.28
CA SER A 37 -26.16 11.77 -2.85
C SER A 37 -25.29 10.59 -2.37
N ASN A 38 -25.33 10.10 -1.14
CA ASN A 38 -26.32 10.12 -0.06
C ASN A 38 -25.69 9.49 1.20
N ASN A 39 -26.24 9.77 2.39
CA ASN A 39 -25.94 9.00 3.60
C ASN A 39 -26.27 7.51 3.35
N GLN A 40 -25.26 6.71 3.07
CA GLN A 40 -25.43 5.28 2.86
C GLN A 40 -24.53 4.53 3.84
N THR A 41 -25.17 3.88 4.81
CA THR A 41 -24.62 2.75 5.56
C THR A 41 -24.24 1.66 4.55
N THR A 42 -23.08 1.81 3.92
CA THR A 42 -22.48 0.74 3.15
C THR A 42 -21.78 -0.13 4.17
N ASN A 43 -22.12 -1.42 4.18
CA ASN A 43 -21.24 -2.43 4.72
C ASN A 43 -19.94 -2.34 3.92
N SER A 44 -19.03 -1.46 4.33
CA SER A 44 -17.80 -1.18 3.61
C SER A 44 -16.90 -2.39 3.79
N THR A 45 -16.92 -3.29 2.82
CA THR A 45 -16.07 -4.48 2.81
C THR A 45 -14.62 -4.03 2.86
N ARG A 46 -13.94 -4.33 3.98
CA ARG A 46 -12.53 -3.99 4.20
C ARG A 46 -11.67 -5.05 3.54
N LEU A 47 -10.68 -4.63 2.75
CA LEU A 47 -9.72 -5.54 2.15
C LEU A 47 -8.81 -6.13 3.24
N ARG A 48 -8.84 -7.45 3.39
CA ARG A 48 -8.01 -8.18 4.35
C ARG A 48 -6.73 -8.64 3.68
N ILE A 49 -5.59 -8.15 4.15
CA ILE A 49 -4.28 -8.39 3.52
C ILE A 49 -3.45 -9.27 4.46
N ALA A 50 -3.23 -10.52 4.07
CA ALA A 50 -2.35 -11.42 4.82
C ALA A 50 -0.89 -10.97 4.66
N VAL A 51 -0.18 -10.86 5.79
CA VAL A 51 1.24 -10.51 5.84
C VAL A 51 2.03 -11.67 6.46
N PRO A 52 3.05 -12.20 5.78
CA PRO A 52 3.83 -13.31 6.31
C PRO A 52 4.65 -12.87 7.53
N VAL A 53 4.75 -13.75 8.53
CA VAL A 53 5.73 -13.59 9.61
C VAL A 53 6.97 -14.40 9.26
N LYS A 54 8.16 -13.81 9.43
CA LYS A 54 9.42 -14.45 9.06
C LYS A 54 10.57 -14.00 9.94
N ASP A 55 11.52 -14.89 10.16
CA ASP A 55 12.70 -14.65 10.99
C ASP A 55 13.88 -14.02 10.21
N GLY A 56 13.71 -13.76 8.90
CA GLY A 56 14.73 -13.14 8.03
C GLY A 56 14.16 -12.50 6.75
N PHE A 57 14.97 -11.70 6.06
CA PHE A 57 14.61 -10.94 4.84
C PHE A 57 13.44 -9.94 5.00
N THR A 58 13.35 -9.26 6.13
CA THR A 58 12.23 -8.39 6.55
C THR A 58 12.11 -7.07 5.79
N GLU A 59 12.99 -6.80 4.82
CA GLU A 59 13.02 -5.54 4.06
C GLU A 59 11.75 -5.30 3.25
N PHE A 60 11.10 -6.36 2.75
CA PHE A 60 9.91 -6.25 1.90
C PHE A 60 8.59 -6.27 2.69
N ALA A 61 8.50 -7.12 3.71
CA ALA A 61 7.31 -7.29 4.53
C ALA A 61 7.73 -7.89 5.88
N ASP A 62 7.31 -7.27 6.96
CA ASP A 62 7.67 -7.60 8.33
C ASP A 62 6.48 -7.41 9.25
N VAL A 63 6.35 -8.30 10.23
CA VAL A 63 5.34 -8.25 11.28
C VAL A 63 6.07 -8.37 12.61
N ARG A 64 6.06 -7.30 13.39
CA ARG A 64 6.60 -7.29 14.76
C ARG A 64 5.47 -7.04 15.74
N ARG A 65 5.58 -7.50 16.97
CA ARG A 65 4.64 -7.11 18.02
C ARG A 65 5.17 -5.89 18.77
N ASP A 66 4.28 -4.94 19.03
CA ASP A 66 4.56 -3.88 19.98
C ASP A 66 4.79 -4.50 21.37
N PRO A 67 5.93 -4.24 22.04
CA PRO A 67 6.23 -4.85 23.34
C PRO A 67 5.33 -4.34 24.47
N THR A 68 4.66 -3.20 24.27
CA THR A 68 3.81 -2.55 25.27
C THR A 68 2.35 -2.93 25.09
N THR A 69 1.83 -2.91 23.85
CA THR A 69 0.42 -3.17 23.56
C THR A 69 0.14 -4.58 23.06
N GLY A 70 1.16 -5.30 22.57
CA GLY A 70 1.03 -6.61 21.96
C GLY A 70 0.50 -6.59 20.51
N GLU A 71 0.14 -5.41 20.00
CA GLU A 71 -0.44 -5.23 18.67
C GLU A 71 0.58 -5.48 17.55
N PRO A 72 0.15 -6.00 16.38
CA PRO A 72 1.04 -6.19 15.25
C PRO A 72 1.39 -4.85 14.58
N ILE A 73 2.69 -4.64 14.40
CA ILE A 73 3.29 -3.55 13.65
C ILE A 73 3.77 -4.10 12.31
N PHE A 74 3.20 -3.57 11.24
CA PHE A 74 3.50 -3.96 9.85
C PHE A 74 4.51 -2.99 9.21
N ARG A 75 5.64 -3.51 8.73
CA ARG A 75 6.72 -2.75 8.08
C ARG A 75 7.21 -3.41 6.80
N GLY A 76 8.00 -2.68 6.02
CA GLY A 76 8.69 -3.19 4.83
C GLY A 76 8.27 -2.45 3.56
N PHE A 77 9.14 -2.50 2.55
CA PHE A 77 8.99 -1.77 1.30
C PHE A 77 7.63 -1.99 0.64
N THR A 78 7.17 -3.24 0.55
CA THR A 78 5.89 -3.56 -0.12
C THR A 78 4.70 -3.01 0.66
N ILE A 79 4.79 -2.98 1.99
CA ILE A 79 3.74 -2.42 2.86
C ILE A 79 3.65 -0.91 2.69
N ASP A 80 4.79 -0.22 2.71
CA ASP A 80 4.83 1.23 2.55
C ASP A 80 4.45 1.64 1.13
N PHE A 81 4.89 0.90 0.12
CA PHE A 81 4.48 1.08 -1.27
C PHE A 81 2.97 0.90 -1.45
N PHE A 82 2.39 -0.17 -0.89
CA PHE A 82 0.95 -0.41 -0.97
C PHE A 82 0.17 0.74 -0.33
N LYS A 83 0.54 1.17 0.89
CA LYS A 83 -0.08 2.32 1.57
C LYS A 83 0.03 3.59 0.72
N ALA A 84 1.19 3.85 0.13
CA ALA A 84 1.39 5.01 -0.73
C ALA A 84 0.45 4.96 -1.93
N VAL A 85 0.41 3.85 -2.68
CA VAL A 85 -0.47 3.68 -3.85
C VAL A 85 -1.94 3.86 -3.47
N ILE A 86 -2.40 3.21 -2.40
CA ILE A 86 -3.78 3.35 -1.94
C ILE A 86 -4.12 4.81 -1.60
N ASN A 87 -3.20 5.54 -0.97
CA ASN A 87 -3.44 6.92 -0.55
C ASN A 87 -3.28 7.95 -1.67
N THR A 88 -2.47 7.68 -2.70
CA THR A 88 -2.13 8.69 -3.71
C THR A 88 -2.70 8.43 -5.09
N ALA A 89 -2.99 7.17 -5.44
CA ALA A 89 -3.35 6.79 -6.80
C ALA A 89 -4.78 6.26 -6.95
N MET A 90 -5.46 5.89 -5.85
CA MET A 90 -6.81 5.37 -5.92
C MET A 90 -7.84 6.50 -6.04
N PRO A 91 -8.78 6.44 -6.99
CA PRO A 91 -9.81 7.46 -7.17
C PRO A 91 -10.95 7.35 -6.13
N TYR A 92 -10.86 6.43 -5.17
CA TYR A 92 -11.82 6.19 -4.11
C TYR A 92 -11.11 5.68 -2.84
N THR A 93 -11.79 5.82 -1.69
CA THR A 93 -11.30 5.32 -0.40
C THR A 93 -11.32 3.80 -0.37
N VAL A 94 -10.16 3.18 -0.19
CA VAL A 94 -10.02 1.74 0.06
C VAL A 94 -9.80 1.54 1.55
N LEU A 95 -10.75 0.90 2.23
CA LEU A 95 -10.55 0.44 3.60
C LEU A 95 -9.84 -0.90 3.56
N PHE A 96 -8.78 -1.06 4.35
CA PHE A 96 -8.01 -2.29 4.43
C PHE A 96 -7.51 -2.56 5.85
N ASP A 97 -7.27 -3.84 6.13
CA ASP A 97 -6.64 -4.32 7.35
C ASP A 97 -5.50 -5.26 6.99
N PHE A 98 -4.33 -5.02 7.58
CA PHE A 98 -3.25 -6.00 7.56
C PHE A 98 -3.51 -7.05 8.64
N ILE A 99 -3.35 -8.31 8.28
CA ILE A 99 -3.57 -9.45 9.17
C ILE A 99 -2.30 -10.28 9.18
N PRO A 100 -1.67 -10.52 10.34
CA PRO A 100 -0.48 -11.34 10.40
C PRO A 100 -0.88 -12.80 10.10
N TYR A 101 -0.19 -13.43 9.16
CA TYR A 101 -0.37 -14.86 8.88
C TYR A 101 0.44 -15.68 9.89
N ALA A 102 -0.03 -15.67 11.13
CA ALA A 102 0.71 -16.13 12.29
C ALA A 102 -0.10 -17.10 13.15
N MET A 103 0.60 -18.02 13.80
CA MET A 103 0.09 -18.85 14.89
C MET A 103 0.01 -18.02 16.19
N PRO A 104 -0.69 -18.51 17.24
CA PRO A 104 -0.79 -17.79 18.52
C PRO A 104 0.57 -17.44 19.15
N ASN A 105 1.57 -18.32 19.00
CA ASN A 105 2.95 -18.12 19.45
C ASN A 105 3.74 -17.05 18.65
N GLY A 106 3.16 -16.49 17.58
CA GLY A 106 3.77 -15.45 16.76
C GLY A 106 4.60 -15.96 15.59
N THR A 107 4.74 -17.27 15.38
CA THR A 107 5.44 -17.83 14.20
C THR A 107 4.52 -17.89 12.98
N MET A 108 5.10 -18.03 11.77
CA MET A 108 4.34 -18.21 10.53
C MET A 108 3.30 -19.34 10.65
N ASN A 109 2.06 -19.10 10.18
CA ASN A 109 0.99 -20.09 10.21
C ASN A 109 1.05 -21.09 9.04
N GLY A 110 2.12 -21.87 8.95
CA GLY A 110 2.36 -22.80 7.84
C GLY A 110 3.36 -22.23 6.84
N THR A 111 3.23 -22.62 5.57
CA THR A 111 4.15 -22.19 4.51
C THR A 111 3.65 -20.93 3.79
N TYR A 112 4.51 -20.34 2.95
CA TYR A 112 4.07 -19.25 2.07
C TYR A 112 2.98 -19.70 1.09
N ASP A 113 3.06 -20.94 0.57
CA ASP A 113 2.05 -21.51 -0.32
C ASP A 113 0.70 -21.71 0.41
N ASP A 114 0.73 -22.10 1.69
CA ASP A 114 -0.47 -22.17 2.51
C ASP A 114 -1.12 -20.79 2.70
N MET A 115 -0.31 -19.75 2.89
CA MET A 115 -0.79 -18.37 2.96
C MET A 115 -1.48 -17.96 1.66
N LEU A 116 -0.84 -18.21 0.50
CA LEU A 116 -1.41 -17.88 -0.80
C LEU A 116 -2.72 -18.64 -1.05
N ARG A 117 -2.76 -19.93 -0.70
CA ARG A 117 -3.96 -20.75 -0.81
C ARG A 117 -5.10 -20.24 0.08
N ALA A 118 -4.78 -19.78 1.29
CA ALA A 118 -5.75 -19.17 2.19
C ALA A 118 -6.30 -17.84 1.64
N VAL A 119 -5.45 -17.01 1.02
CA VAL A 119 -5.88 -15.77 0.36
C VAL A 119 -6.77 -16.06 -0.86
N PHE A 120 -6.44 -17.09 -1.65
CA PHE A 120 -7.23 -17.45 -2.83
C PHE A 120 -8.61 -18.02 -2.48
N SER A 121 -8.73 -18.70 -1.34
CA SER A 121 -9.96 -19.38 -0.92
C SER A 121 -10.87 -18.51 -0.05
N GLY A 122 -10.48 -17.26 0.22
CA GLY A 122 -11.13 -16.35 1.16
C GLY A 122 -12.14 -15.38 0.55
#